data_AF-A0A0D2ZXF9-F1
#
_entry.id   AF-A0A0D2ZXF9-F1
#
_cell.length_a   1.000
_cell.length_b   1.000
_cell.length_c   1.000
_cell.angle_alpha   90.00
_cell.angle_beta   90.00
_cell.angle_gamma   90.00
#
_symmetry.space_group_name_H-M   'P 1'
#
loop_
_entity.id
_entity.type
_entity.pdbx_description
1 polymer ?
#
loop_
_entity_poly.entity_id
_entity_poly.type
_entity_poly.pdbx_seq_one_letter_code
_entity_poly.pdbx_strand_id
1 'polypeptide(L)'
;VIEGGSVDCVTKASERIATIVDEVVKSPSLDYSHFVSLPLAIHPELVAKLVNFQNSILGNQSIAGDEQDVQSSTLFDLGIEKSIFIKPSTFHLTVLMLKLWNKDRFNTARDVLKSISPSVMDALDNQPIFIRLKGLDCMRGSLAKARVLYIPVEEIGDEGRLLRACSILAFSVNV
;
A
#
# COMPACT_ATOMS: atom_id res chain seq x y z
N VAL A 1 -10.41 13.21 -27.93
CA VAL A 1 -10.92 12.97 -29.29
C VAL A 1 -9.76 13.23 -30.25
N ILE A 2 -9.47 12.32 -31.18
CA ILE A 2 -8.42 12.49 -32.21
C ILE A 2 -9.15 12.83 -33.51
N GLU A 3 -8.82 13.97 -34.10
CA GLU A 3 -9.44 14.47 -35.34
C GLU A 3 -8.36 14.62 -36.42
N GLY A 4 -8.73 14.45 -37.69
CA GLY A 4 -7.78 14.52 -38.80
C GLY A 4 -8.45 14.50 -40.16
N GLY A 5 -7.69 14.89 -41.20
CA GLY A 5 -8.21 15.03 -42.57
C GLY A 5 -8.55 13.71 -43.28
N SER A 6 -8.24 12.56 -42.69
CA SER A 6 -8.66 11.25 -43.18
C SER A 6 -8.69 10.22 -42.04
N VAL A 7 -9.43 9.12 -42.26
CA VAL A 7 -9.48 7.99 -41.32
C VAL A 7 -8.09 7.37 -41.10
N ASP A 8 -7.30 7.21 -42.16
CA ASP A 8 -5.93 6.66 -42.08
C ASP A 8 -5.02 7.50 -41.18
N CYS A 9 -5.09 8.83 -41.31
CA CYS A 9 -4.33 9.74 -40.45
C CYS A 9 -4.73 9.61 -38.98
N VAL A 10 -6.03 9.50 -38.70
CA VAL A 10 -6.56 9.34 -37.33
C VAL A 10 -6.13 8.01 -36.73
N THR A 11 -6.21 6.90 -37.49
CA THR A 11 -5.78 5.58 -37.04
C THR A 11 -4.30 5.56 -36.70
N LYS A 12 -3.43 6.04 -37.59
CA LYS A 12 -1.98 6.11 -37.34
C LYS A 12 -1.63 6.96 -36.12
N ALA A 13 -2.31 8.09 -35.93
CA ALA A 13 -2.14 8.92 -34.74
C ALA A 13 -2.55 8.18 -33.46
N SER A 14 -3.68 7.47 -33.48
CA SER A 14 -4.16 6.67 -32.35
C SER A 14 -3.20 5.53 -31.99
N GLU A 15 -2.67 4.80 -32.97
CA GLU A 15 -1.70 3.72 -32.76
C GLU A 15 -0.39 4.22 -32.15
N ARG A 16 0.09 5.38 -32.62
CA ARG A 16 1.29 6.02 -32.07
C ARG A 16 1.07 6.47 -30.62
N ILE A 17 -0.09 7.05 -30.30
CA ILE A 17 -0.44 7.42 -28.93
C ILE A 17 -0.51 6.17 -28.05
N ALA A 18 -1.17 5.11 -28.51
CA ALA A 18 -1.28 3.85 -27.75
C ALA A 18 0.11 3.27 -27.42
N THR A 19 1.04 3.33 -28.38
CA THR A 19 2.43 2.88 -28.19
C THR A 19 3.15 3.71 -27.14
N ILE A 20 3.11 5.05 -27.26
CA ILE A 20 3.74 5.97 -26.28
C ILE A 20 3.19 5.71 -24.88
N VAL A 21 1.88 5.53 -24.76
CA VAL A 21 1.28 5.30 -23.46
C VAL A 21 1.70 3.95 -22.88
N ASP A 22 1.76 2.89 -23.68
CA ASP A 22 2.23 1.58 -23.20
C ASP A 22 3.70 1.62 -22.74
N GLU A 23 4.56 2.36 -23.45
CA GLU A 23 5.94 2.62 -23.05
C GLU A 23 6.03 3.36 -21.71
N VAL A 24 5.27 4.45 -21.55
CA VAL A 24 5.27 5.26 -20.33
C VAL A 24 4.80 4.44 -19.13
N VAL A 25 3.80 3.58 -19.31
CA VAL A 25 3.24 2.76 -18.23
C VAL A 25 4.24 1.74 -17.71
N LYS A 26 4.99 1.12 -18.62
CA LYS A 26 6.08 0.18 -18.28
C LYS A 26 7.31 0.90 -17.72
N SER A 27 7.45 2.20 -17.97
CA SER A 27 8.59 2.97 -17.49
C SER A 27 8.52 3.26 -15.98
N PRO A 28 9.65 3.51 -15.31
CA PRO A 28 9.67 3.97 -13.92
C PRO A 28 9.09 5.37 -13.72
N SER A 29 8.83 6.14 -14.79
CA SER A 29 8.39 7.53 -14.70
C SER A 29 6.92 7.69 -14.30
N LEU A 30 6.11 6.66 -14.53
CA LEU A 30 4.71 6.66 -14.10
C LEU A 30 4.59 6.09 -12.68
N ASP A 31 4.02 6.89 -11.78
CA ASP A 31 3.73 6.48 -10.42
C ASP A 31 2.62 5.43 -10.36
N TYR A 32 2.64 4.63 -9.29
CA TYR A 32 1.55 3.72 -8.97
C TYR A 32 0.31 4.51 -8.55
N SER A 33 -0.86 4.08 -9.04
CA SER A 33 -2.14 4.73 -8.75
C SER A 33 -3.04 3.88 -7.86
N HIS A 34 -2.84 2.56 -7.86
CA HIS A 34 -3.67 1.61 -7.14
C HIS A 34 -2.80 0.58 -6.42
N PHE A 35 -3.40 -0.12 -5.48
CA PHE A 35 -2.77 -1.24 -4.80
C PHE A 35 -3.80 -2.27 -4.35
N VAL A 36 -3.36 -3.51 -4.19
CA VAL A 36 -4.11 -4.57 -3.51
C VAL A 36 -3.65 -4.60 -2.06
N SER A 37 -4.60 -4.64 -1.13
CA SER A 37 -4.30 -4.65 0.30
C SER A 37 -5.07 -5.71 1.07
N LEU A 38 -4.46 -6.14 2.17
CA LEU A 38 -5.13 -6.88 3.24
C LEU A 38 -5.47 -5.85 4.33
N PRO A 39 -6.76 -5.54 4.54
CA PRO A 39 -7.14 -4.49 5.48
C PRO A 39 -6.97 -4.98 6.92
N LEU A 40 -6.16 -4.28 7.71
CA LEU A 40 -5.92 -4.58 9.12
C LEU A 40 -6.85 -3.78 10.03
N ALA A 41 -7.35 -2.63 9.54
CA ALA A 41 -8.29 -1.77 10.24
C ALA A 41 -9.64 -2.45 10.56
N ILE A 42 -9.92 -3.62 9.98
CA ILE A 42 -11.09 -4.44 10.31
C ILE A 42 -11.03 -5.03 11.72
N HIS A 43 -9.87 -5.01 12.38
CA HIS A 43 -9.66 -5.51 13.74
C HIS A 43 -9.58 -4.34 14.74
N PRO A 44 -10.67 -4.02 15.49
CA PRO A 44 -10.71 -2.84 16.35
C PRO A 44 -9.63 -2.81 17.43
N GLU A 45 -9.29 -3.98 18.00
CA GLU A 45 -8.22 -4.09 19.00
C GLU A 45 -6.85 -3.72 18.43
N LEU A 46 -6.60 -4.06 17.17
CA LEU A 46 -5.36 -3.71 16.49
C LEU A 46 -5.31 -2.19 16.19
N VAL A 47 -6.44 -1.62 15.77
CA VAL A 47 -6.61 -0.17 15.58
C VAL A 47 -6.38 0.58 16.90
N ALA A 48 -6.91 0.09 18.02
CA ALA A 48 -6.71 0.68 19.33
C ALA A 48 -5.23 0.66 19.75
N LYS A 49 -4.51 -0.45 19.51
CA LYS A 49 -3.06 -0.53 19.74
C LYS A 49 -2.28 0.46 18.88
N LEU A 50 -2.64 0.63 17.61
CA LEU A 50 -2.04 1.64 16.72
C LEU A 50 -2.28 3.06 17.25
N VAL A 51 -3.52 3.39 17.64
CA VAL A 51 -3.85 4.71 18.22
C VAL A 51 -3.07 4.96 19.51
N ASN A 52 -2.95 3.97 20.38
CA ASN A 52 -2.16 4.09 21.60
C ASN A 52 -0.67 4.32 21.31
N PHE A 53 -0.11 3.62 20.32
CA PHE A 53 1.26 3.85 19.86
C PHE A 53 1.46 5.28 19.33
N GLN A 54 0.55 5.78 18.49
CA GLN A 54 0.58 7.15 17.98
C GLN A 54 0.50 8.19 19.12
N ASN A 55 -0.42 8.01 20.06
CA ASN A 55 -0.57 8.90 21.21
C ASN A 55 0.65 8.88 22.14
N SER A 56 1.31 7.72 22.29
CA SER A 56 2.54 7.60 23.06
C SER A 56 3.68 8.39 22.46
N ILE A 57 3.77 8.50 21.13
CA ILE A 57 4.80 9.30 20.45
C ILE A 57 4.47 10.79 20.56
N LEU A 58 3.20 11.15 20.39
CA LEU A 58 2.73 12.53 20.44
C LEU A 58 2.72 13.14 21.85
N GLY A 59 2.98 12.36 22.90
CA GLY A 59 2.91 12.85 24.28
C GLY A 59 1.48 13.15 24.76
N ASN A 60 0.45 12.62 24.08
CA ASN A 60 -0.97 12.85 24.43
C ASN A 60 -1.43 12.08 25.69
N GLN A 61 -0.50 11.65 26.54
CA GLN A 61 -0.87 11.06 27.82
C GLN A 61 -1.38 12.17 28.74
N SER A 62 -2.51 11.93 29.38
CA SER A 62 -3.23 12.87 30.24
C SER A 62 -2.43 13.23 31.50
N ILE A 63 -1.37 14.03 31.35
CA ILE A 63 -0.67 14.67 32.46
C ILE A 63 -1.01 16.16 32.37
N ALA A 64 -1.87 16.61 33.26
CA ALA A 64 -2.16 18.02 33.46
C ALA A 64 -0.91 18.68 34.06
N GLY A 65 -0.13 19.40 33.25
CA GLY A 65 1.02 20.16 33.70
C GLY A 65 1.76 20.83 32.54
N ASP A 66 2.43 21.94 32.84
CA ASP A 66 3.09 22.91 31.93
C ASP A 66 4.16 22.32 30.97
N GLU A 67 4.39 21.00 30.96
CA GLU A 67 5.35 20.31 30.09
C GLU A 67 4.81 20.01 28.67
N GLN A 68 3.50 20.14 28.47
CA GLN A 68 2.84 19.82 27.20
C GLN A 68 3.29 20.75 26.05
N ASP A 69 3.53 22.03 26.34
CA ASP A 69 3.95 23.03 25.35
C ASP A 69 5.39 22.82 24.87
N VAL A 70 6.28 22.35 25.75
CA VAL A 70 7.70 22.11 25.43
C VAL A 70 7.88 20.81 24.62
N GLN A 71 7.10 19.78 24.94
CA GLN A 71 7.13 18.53 24.16
C GLN A 71 6.54 18.73 22.77
N SER A 72 5.45 19.49 22.66
CA SER A 72 4.81 19.83 21.39
C SER A 72 5.75 20.61 20.46
N SER A 73 6.45 21.63 20.98
CA SER A 73 7.41 22.40 20.19
C SER A 73 8.62 21.56 19.75
N THR A 74 9.15 20.71 20.62
CA THR A 74 10.27 19.81 20.28
C THR A 74 9.89 18.80 19.19
N LEU A 75 8.71 18.20 19.28
CA LEU A 75 8.23 17.26 18.26
C LEU A 75 8.01 17.97 16.92
N PHE A 76 7.48 19.19 16.94
CA PHE A 76 7.32 20.01 15.74
C PHE A 76 8.67 20.36 15.10
N ASP A 77 9.67 20.75 15.88
CA ASP A 77 11.04 21.03 15.41
C ASP A 77 11.71 19.78 14.80
N LEU A 78 11.33 18.58 15.27
CA LEU A 78 11.74 17.29 14.70
C LEU A 78 10.89 16.85 13.49
N GLY A 79 9.86 17.62 13.12
CA GLY A 79 8.92 17.30 12.04
C GLY A 79 7.96 16.15 12.38
N ILE A 80 7.81 15.81 13.66
CA ILE A 80 6.92 14.76 14.14
C ILE A 80 5.55 15.36 14.45
N GLU A 81 4.74 15.46 13.41
CA GLU A 81 3.39 15.97 13.49
C GLU A 81 2.36 14.85 13.36
N LYS A 82 1.15 15.05 13.91
CA LYS A 82 0.05 14.07 13.77
C LYS A 82 -0.24 13.68 12.31
N SER A 83 0.03 14.60 11.37
CA SER A 83 -0.18 14.42 9.93
C SER A 83 0.72 13.35 9.30
N ILE A 84 1.88 13.02 9.89
CA ILE A 84 2.81 12.02 9.33
C ILE A 84 2.36 10.59 9.64
N PHE A 85 1.47 10.41 10.62
CA PHE A 85 0.97 9.10 11.00
C PHE A 85 -0.13 8.65 10.05
N ILE A 86 -0.15 7.35 9.75
CA ILE A 86 -1.26 6.76 9.00
C ILE A 86 -2.59 6.99 9.73
N LYS A 87 -3.65 7.23 8.97
CA LYS A 87 -5.00 7.24 9.55
C LYS A 87 -5.31 5.82 10.01
N PRO A 88 -5.83 5.61 11.23
CA PRO A 88 -6.10 4.26 11.72
C PRO A 88 -7.08 3.47 10.82
N SER A 89 -8.03 4.15 10.19
CA SER A 89 -8.97 3.56 9.23
C SER A 89 -8.33 3.07 7.93
N THR A 90 -7.11 3.52 7.61
CA THR A 90 -6.36 3.11 6.42
C THR A 90 -5.27 2.11 6.77
N PHE A 91 -5.28 1.49 7.96
CA PHE A 91 -4.24 0.53 8.34
C PHE A 91 -4.39 -0.78 7.56
N HIS A 92 -3.36 -1.14 6.79
CA HIS A 92 -3.39 -2.29 5.89
C HIS A 92 -1.99 -2.82 5.60
N LEU A 93 -1.92 -4.04 5.07
CA LEU A 93 -0.74 -4.58 4.41
C LEU A 93 -0.90 -4.38 2.90
N THR A 94 0.06 -3.71 2.27
CA THR A 94 0.11 -3.62 0.80
C THR A 94 0.71 -4.91 0.24
N VAL A 95 -0.01 -5.58 -0.66
CA VAL A 95 0.45 -6.84 -1.29
C VAL A 95 1.02 -6.58 -2.68
N LEU A 96 0.38 -5.69 -3.44
CA LEU A 96 0.75 -5.40 -4.82
C LEU A 96 0.46 -3.93 -5.15
N MET A 97 1.37 -3.29 -5.88
CA MET A 97 1.18 -1.94 -6.41
C MET A 97 0.92 -1.99 -7.92
N LEU A 98 -0.02 -1.19 -8.41
CA LEU A 98 -0.55 -1.27 -9.78
C LEU A 98 -0.61 0.10 -10.46
N LYS A 99 -0.41 0.11 -11.78
CA LYS A 99 -0.50 1.31 -12.63
C LYS A 99 -1.75 1.25 -13.50
N LEU A 100 -2.90 1.54 -12.89
CA LEU A 100 -4.21 1.49 -13.54
C LEU A 100 -4.64 2.92 -13.88
N TRP A 101 -4.21 3.43 -15.03
CA TRP A 101 -4.41 4.82 -15.47
C TRP A 101 -5.64 4.99 -16.37
N ASN A 102 -6.31 3.89 -16.73
CA ASN A 102 -7.56 3.91 -17.46
C ASN A 102 -8.53 2.82 -16.96
N LYS A 103 -9.79 2.96 -17.35
CA LYS A 103 -10.88 2.08 -16.92
C LYS A 103 -10.71 0.63 -17.41
N ASP A 104 -10.14 0.44 -18.58
CA ASP A 104 -9.96 -0.89 -19.18
C ASP A 104 -8.93 -1.70 -18.38
N ARG A 105 -7.76 -1.12 -18.09
CA ARG A 105 -6.75 -1.75 -17.22
C ARG A 105 -7.29 -2.01 -15.81
N PHE A 106 -8.08 -1.10 -15.26
CA PHE A 106 -8.75 -1.33 -13.98
C PHE A 106 -9.68 -2.54 -14.02
N ASN A 107 -10.52 -2.64 -15.05
CA ASN A 107 -11.42 -3.78 -15.24
C ASN A 107 -10.65 -5.08 -15.46
N THR A 108 -9.60 -5.06 -16.30
CA THR A 108 -8.73 -6.22 -16.52
C THR A 108 -8.09 -6.69 -15.21
N ALA A 109 -7.51 -5.77 -14.42
CA ALA A 109 -6.92 -6.12 -13.13
C ALA A 109 -7.95 -6.73 -12.17
N ARG A 110 -9.16 -6.15 -12.11
CA ARG A 110 -10.27 -6.70 -11.31
C ARG A 110 -10.63 -8.12 -11.77
N ASP A 111 -10.72 -8.36 -13.06
CA ASP A 111 -11.17 -9.63 -13.61
C ASP A 111 -10.10 -10.72 -13.42
N VAL A 112 -8.82 -10.37 -13.54
CA VAL A 112 -7.69 -11.25 -13.18
C VAL A 112 -7.69 -11.56 -11.69
N LEU A 113 -7.83 -10.57 -10.81
CA LEU A 113 -7.89 -10.79 -9.36
C LEU A 113 -9.03 -11.72 -8.96
N LYS A 114 -10.19 -11.63 -9.65
CA LYS A 114 -11.31 -12.55 -9.45
C LYS A 114 -10.99 -13.96 -9.93
N SER A 115 -10.37 -14.11 -11.10
CA SER A 115 -10.11 -15.42 -11.70
C SER A 115 -9.08 -16.24 -10.92
N ILE A 116 -8.12 -15.59 -10.26
CA ILE A 116 -7.08 -16.26 -9.46
C ILE A 116 -7.49 -16.54 -8.01
N SER A 117 -8.67 -16.10 -7.58
CA SER A 117 -9.17 -16.33 -6.21
C SER A 117 -9.07 -17.80 -5.77
N PRO A 118 -9.44 -18.81 -6.59
CA PRO A 118 -9.27 -20.21 -6.21
C PRO A 118 -7.81 -20.61 -5.93
N SER A 119 -6.86 -20.14 -6.75
CA SER A 119 -5.43 -20.41 -6.56
C SER A 119 -4.87 -19.73 -5.31
N VAL A 120 -5.35 -18.52 -5.00
CA VAL A 120 -5.01 -17.85 -3.74
C VAL A 120 -5.53 -18.67 -2.56
N MET A 121 -6.79 -19.10 -2.58
CA MET A 121 -7.38 -19.91 -1.51
C MET A 121 -6.67 -21.26 -1.33
N ASP A 122 -6.26 -21.90 -2.43
CA ASP A 122 -5.45 -23.12 -2.41
C ASP A 122 -4.07 -22.90 -1.77
N ALA A 123 -3.38 -21.81 -2.10
CA ALA A 123 -2.11 -21.44 -1.46
C ALA A 123 -2.25 -21.14 0.04
N LEU A 124 -3.46 -20.81 0.49
CA LEU A 124 -3.84 -20.64 1.88
C LEU A 124 -4.33 -21.94 2.54
N ASP A 125 -4.25 -23.08 1.85
CA ASP A 125 -4.76 -24.38 2.31
C ASP A 125 -6.25 -24.33 2.69
N ASN A 126 -7.00 -23.39 2.11
CA ASN A 126 -8.38 -23.07 2.47
C ASN A 126 -8.60 -22.82 3.98
N GLN A 127 -7.56 -22.36 4.68
CA GLN A 127 -7.59 -22.05 6.11
C GLN A 127 -7.26 -20.57 6.35
N PRO A 128 -7.71 -19.99 7.48
CA PRO A 128 -7.25 -18.67 7.90
C PRO A 128 -5.72 -18.62 8.04
N ILE A 129 -5.14 -17.44 7.79
CA ILE A 129 -3.77 -17.12 8.20
C ILE A 129 -3.83 -16.31 9.49
N PHE A 130 -2.91 -16.63 10.40
CA PHE A 130 -2.64 -15.79 11.55
C PHE A 130 -1.30 -15.11 11.37
N ILE A 131 -1.27 -13.79 11.56
CA ILE A 131 -0.05 -13.00 11.54
C ILE A 131 0.14 -12.30 12.88
N ARG A 132 1.40 -12.03 13.20
CA ARG A 132 1.80 -11.19 14.32
C ARG A 132 2.52 -9.97 13.78
N LEU A 133 2.07 -8.81 14.24
CA LEU A 133 2.73 -7.54 13.99
C LEU A 133 3.61 -7.22 15.21
N LYS A 134 4.93 -7.16 15.02
CA LYS A 134 5.87 -7.01 16.13
C LYS A 134 7.11 -6.24 15.73
N GLY A 135 7.55 -5.35 16.62
CA GLY A 135 8.73 -4.53 16.44
C GLY A 135 8.44 -3.27 15.62
N LEU A 136 9.51 -2.63 15.18
CA LEU A 136 9.48 -1.44 14.34
C LEU A 136 10.73 -1.46 13.46
N ASP A 137 10.58 -1.13 12.20
CA ASP A 137 11.69 -1.08 11.25
C ASP A 137 11.53 0.08 10.26
N CYS A 138 12.59 0.41 9.53
CA CYS A 138 12.67 1.54 8.61
C CYS A 138 12.70 1.08 7.16
N MET A 139 11.85 1.68 6.32
CA MET A 139 11.91 1.43 4.89
C MET A 139 13.09 2.21 4.27
N ARG A 140 14.14 1.48 3.89
CA ARG A 140 15.38 1.96 3.27
C ARG A 140 16.21 2.89 4.18
N GLY A 141 17.53 2.69 4.16
CA GLY A 141 18.49 3.55 4.84
C GLY A 141 18.64 3.28 6.34
N SER A 142 19.47 4.09 6.99
CA SER A 142 19.69 4.07 8.44
C SER A 142 18.55 4.78 9.19
N LEU A 143 18.42 4.53 10.49
CA LEU A 143 17.47 5.24 11.37
C LEU A 143 17.50 6.77 11.17
N ALA A 144 18.68 7.37 11.09
CA ALA A 144 18.86 8.83 10.88
C ALA A 144 18.36 9.37 9.52
N LYS A 145 18.03 8.49 8.57
CA LYS A 145 17.55 8.84 7.22
C LYS A 145 16.18 8.21 6.92
N ALA A 146 15.56 7.56 7.90
CA ALA A 146 14.31 6.87 7.73
C ALA A 146 13.20 7.87 7.39
N ARG A 147 12.46 7.59 6.31
CA ARG A 147 11.29 8.39 5.91
C ARG A 147 9.97 7.67 6.17
N VAL A 148 10.02 6.35 6.31
CA VAL A 148 8.86 5.51 6.56
C VAL A 148 9.25 4.49 7.61
N LEU A 149 8.48 4.45 8.70
CA LEU A 149 8.53 3.40 9.70
C LEU A 149 7.39 2.43 9.43
N TYR A 150 7.65 1.14 9.61
CA TYR A 150 6.65 0.09 9.47
C TYR A 150 6.80 -0.95 10.57
N ILE A 151 5.73 -1.70 10.81
CA ILE A 151 5.71 -2.79 11.78
C ILE A 151 5.93 -4.10 11.00
N PRO A 152 7.00 -4.85 11.28
CA PRO A 152 7.24 -6.15 10.67
C PRO A 152 6.08 -7.13 10.87
N VAL A 153 5.87 -7.98 9.86
CA VAL A 153 4.83 -9.01 9.83
C VAL A 153 5.49 -10.38 9.94
N GLU A 154 5.03 -11.19 10.90
CA GLU A 154 5.43 -12.57 11.08
C GLU A 154 4.23 -13.50 10.88
N GLU A 155 4.36 -14.51 10.02
CA GLU A 155 3.34 -15.56 9.89
C GLU A 155 3.43 -16.50 11.09
N ILE A 156 2.29 -16.76 11.75
CA ILE A 156 2.23 -17.73 12.83
C ILE A 156 2.10 -19.13 12.23
N GLY A 157 3.00 -20.03 12.63
CA GLY A 157 3.12 -21.39 12.07
C GLY A 157 4.27 -21.51 11.06
N ASP A 158 4.73 -20.40 10.49
CA ASP A 158 5.87 -20.32 9.56
C ASP A 158 5.79 -21.29 8.37
N GLU A 159 4.57 -21.50 7.86
CA GLU A 159 4.31 -22.41 6.73
C GLU A 159 4.52 -21.71 5.37
N GLY A 160 4.74 -20.39 5.37
CA GLY A 160 4.97 -19.56 4.18
C GLY A 160 3.71 -19.37 3.32
N ARG A 161 2.52 -19.60 3.86
CA ARG A 161 1.24 -19.52 3.13
C ARG A 161 0.94 -18.10 2.70
N LEU A 162 1.22 -17.12 3.55
CA LEU A 162 1.03 -15.71 3.22
C LEU A 162 1.92 -15.30 2.05
N LEU A 163 3.20 -15.70 2.08
CA LEU A 163 4.14 -15.38 1.01
C LEU A 163 3.74 -16.03 -0.32
N ARG A 164 3.27 -17.29 -0.30
CA ARG A 164 2.76 -17.98 -1.50
C ARG A 164 1.54 -17.27 -2.09
N ALA A 165 0.55 -16.94 -1.27
CA ALA A 165 -0.64 -16.21 -1.71
C ALA A 165 -0.30 -14.83 -2.29
N CYS A 166 0.58 -14.08 -1.63
CA CYS A 166 1.09 -12.80 -2.14
C CYS A 166 1.85 -12.95 -3.45
N SER A 167 2.63 -14.03 -3.60
CA SER A 167 3.36 -14.32 -4.85
C SER A 167 2.39 -14.58 -6.01
N ILE A 168 1.33 -15.37 -5.80
CA ILE A 168 0.29 -15.59 -6.82
C ILE A 168 -0.33 -14.25 -7.25
N LEU A 169 -0.71 -13.41 -6.28
CA LEU A 169 -1.26 -12.08 -6.57
C LEU A 169 -0.29 -11.23 -7.40
N ALA A 170 1.00 -11.21 -7.03
CA ALA A 170 2.02 -10.41 -7.71
C ALA A 170 2.34 -10.89 -9.13
N PHE A 171 2.40 -12.20 -9.36
CA PHE A 171 2.76 -12.75 -10.68
C PHE A 171 1.59 -12.81 -11.65
N SER A 172 0.35 -12.93 -11.16
CA SER A 172 -0.82 -13.03 -12.02
C SER A 172 -1.30 -11.68 -12.57
N VAL A 173 -1.05 -10.59 -11.85
CA VAL A 173 -1.55 -9.26 -12.21
C VAL A 173 -0.43 -8.45 -12.86
N ASN A 174 -0.14 -8.77 -14.12
CA ASN A 174 0.82 -8.03 -14.95
C ASN A 174 0.05 -7.11 -15.93
N VAL A 175 -0.58 -6.07 -15.37
CA VAL A 175 -1.52 -5.17 -16.07
C VAL A 175 -1.06 -3.72 -16.01
#